data_AF-A0A0Q9ZTW2-F1
#
_entry.id   AF-A0A0Q9ZTW2-F1
#
_cell.length_a   1.000
_cell.length_b   1.000
_cell.length_c   1.000
_cell.angle_alpha   90.00
_cell.angle_beta   90.00
_cell.angle_gamma   90.00
#
_symmetry.space_group_name_H-M   'P 1'
#
loop_
_entity.id
_entity.type
_entity.pdbx_description
1 polymer ?
#
loop_
_entity_poly.entity_id
_entity_poly.type
_entity_poly.pdbx_seq_one_letter_code
_entity_poly.pdbx_strand_id
1 'polypeptide(L)'
;MKLIRKKSLSKTKKSALKPKKQFDLNEFRRSFESLDSENYGSWPLPVKVTVIGLIITFIAALSWALPISSKIDEINAAESQQQTLLDSYREKESRARHLKAYQAQVVQMETEFNTLLDQLPKDTRVSELVEGINMTGVGSNIRFQDISVEPEIENEFFIEQPIRIAALGEYHQFGSFISGLAALPRIITMHDFEVSNPQPTLDVLPELNLVLQTKTYRSKEAAPEGDEAAATDTNANAGGN
;
A
#
# COMPACT_ATOMS: atom_id res chain seq x y z
N MET A 1 3.05 8.99 105.49
CA MET A 1 3.40 7.92 106.45
C MET A 1 2.13 7.31 107.04
N LYS A 2 1.65 6.18 106.49
CA LYS A 2 0.90 5.11 107.19
C LYS A 2 0.59 3.97 106.21
N LEU A 3 1.09 2.79 106.57
CA LEU A 3 0.77 1.47 106.01
C LEU A 3 -0.66 1.05 106.35
N ILE A 4 -1.25 0.12 105.56
CA ILE A 4 -2.13 -1.04 105.93
C ILE A 4 -2.63 -1.68 104.60
N ARG A 5 -2.06 -2.82 104.15
CA ARG A 5 -2.61 -4.23 104.11
C ARG A 5 -3.88 -4.42 103.26
N LYS A 6 -4.17 -5.51 102.51
CA LYS A 6 -3.61 -6.85 102.25
C LYS A 6 -4.49 -7.52 101.16
N LYS A 7 -3.91 -8.33 100.26
CA LYS A 7 -4.40 -9.63 99.68
C LYS A 7 -3.65 -9.89 98.37
N SER A 8 -3.16 -11.06 97.98
CA SER A 8 -2.87 -12.37 98.61
C SER A 8 -2.14 -13.16 97.50
N LEU A 9 -1.01 -13.79 97.83
CA LEU A 9 -0.26 -14.67 96.93
C LEU A 9 -0.94 -16.06 96.85
N SER A 10 -1.08 -16.61 95.64
CA SER A 10 -1.32 -18.04 95.42
C SER A 10 -0.44 -18.59 94.27
N LYS A 11 0.72 -19.09 94.68
CA LYS A 11 1.51 -20.27 94.23
C LYS A 11 1.04 -21.13 93.02
N THR A 12 2.05 -21.58 92.24
CA THR A 12 2.20 -22.91 91.56
C THR A 12 1.57 -23.00 90.14
N LYS A 13 2.23 -23.41 89.03
CA LYS A 13 3.14 -24.55 88.77
C LYS A 13 3.83 -24.35 87.39
N LYS A 14 5.12 -24.71 87.28
CA LYS A 14 5.84 -24.94 86.00
C LYS A 14 5.17 -26.08 85.21
N SER A 15 5.10 -25.98 83.89
CA SER A 15 5.02 -27.15 83.01
C SER A 15 5.95 -26.97 81.80
N ALA A 16 6.77 -27.99 81.59
CA ALA A 16 7.96 -28.00 80.75
C ALA A 16 7.62 -28.11 79.25
N LEU A 17 8.32 -27.33 78.42
CA LEU A 17 8.36 -27.54 76.97
C LEU A 17 9.17 -28.82 76.66
N LYS A 18 8.57 -29.74 75.91
CA LYS A 18 9.23 -30.93 75.34
C LYS A 18 10.25 -30.52 74.25
N PRO A 19 11.41 -31.19 74.12
CA PRO A 19 12.46 -30.79 73.19
C PRO A 19 12.15 -31.15 71.73
N LYS A 20 12.58 -30.27 70.80
CA LYS A 20 12.55 -30.45 69.34
C LYS A 20 13.36 -31.69 68.93
N LYS A 21 12.71 -32.66 68.26
CA LYS A 21 13.38 -33.74 67.52
C LYS A 21 14.01 -33.13 66.26
N GLN A 22 15.32 -33.32 66.10
CA GLN A 22 16.08 -32.82 64.96
C GLN A 22 15.88 -33.77 63.77
N PHE A 23 15.71 -33.24 62.56
CA PHE A 23 15.59 -34.03 61.34
C PHE A 23 16.92 -34.72 61.04
N ASP A 24 17.00 -36.04 61.19
CA ASP A 24 18.21 -36.81 60.92
C ASP A 24 18.19 -37.32 59.46
N LEU A 25 19.04 -36.71 58.62
CA LEU A 25 19.14 -37.04 57.18
C LEU A 25 19.62 -38.48 56.95
N ASN A 26 20.27 -39.09 57.93
CA ASN A 26 20.75 -40.47 57.84
C ASN A 26 19.62 -41.49 58.01
N GLU A 27 18.63 -41.20 58.87
CA GLU A 27 17.41 -42.02 59.00
C GLU A 27 16.53 -41.92 57.74
N PHE A 28 16.43 -40.72 57.16
CA PHE A 28 15.74 -40.49 55.89
C PHE A 28 16.37 -41.29 54.75
N ARG A 29 17.70 -41.32 54.64
CA ARG A 29 18.40 -42.09 53.60
C ARG A 29 18.19 -43.60 53.74
N ARG A 30 18.27 -44.14 54.96
CA ARG A 30 17.99 -45.57 55.23
C ARG A 30 16.56 -45.97 54.90
N SER A 31 15.60 -45.07 55.15
CA SER A 31 14.19 -45.29 54.84
C SER A 31 13.89 -45.31 53.32
N PHE A 32 14.79 -44.76 52.50
CA PHE A 32 14.75 -44.83 51.04
C PHE A 32 15.42 -46.11 50.49
N GLU A 33 16.32 -46.73 51.27
CA GLU A 33 17.03 -47.96 50.90
C GLU A 33 16.19 -49.22 51.18
N SER A 34 15.22 -49.15 52.10
CA SER A 34 14.24 -50.21 52.37
C SER A 34 13.00 -50.16 51.45
N LEU A 35 13.10 -49.50 50.29
CA LEU A 35 11.99 -49.37 49.35
C LEU A 35 11.83 -50.68 48.56
N ASP A 36 10.93 -51.53 49.01
CA ASP A 36 10.46 -52.68 48.24
C ASP A 36 9.26 -52.26 47.36
N SER A 37 9.38 -52.50 46.05
CA SER A 37 8.46 -51.98 45.02
C SER A 37 7.20 -52.85 44.86
N GLU A 38 7.11 -53.98 45.57
CA GLU A 38 5.93 -54.85 45.55
C GLU A 38 4.85 -54.49 46.59
N ASN A 39 5.15 -53.66 47.59
CA ASN A 39 4.17 -53.31 48.64
C ASN A 39 4.22 -51.83 49.06
N TYR A 40 3.52 -50.98 48.32
CA TYR A 40 3.36 -49.55 48.61
C TYR A 40 2.77 -49.25 50.01
N GLY A 41 2.12 -50.22 50.66
CA GLY A 41 1.48 -50.06 51.96
C GLY A 41 2.44 -49.99 53.16
N SER A 42 3.60 -50.63 53.08
CA SER A 42 4.55 -50.79 54.20
C SER A 42 5.60 -49.68 54.33
N TRP A 43 5.54 -48.65 53.48
CA TRP A 43 6.57 -47.61 53.46
C TRP A 43 6.67 -46.81 54.78
N PRO A 44 7.89 -46.46 55.23
CA PRO A 44 8.12 -45.71 56.44
C PRO A 44 7.49 -44.30 56.37
N LEU A 45 6.91 -43.86 57.51
CA LEU A 45 6.16 -42.60 57.65
C LEU A 45 6.85 -41.35 57.05
N PRO A 46 8.18 -41.13 57.23
CA PRO A 46 8.87 -39.98 56.63
C PRO A 46 8.79 -39.96 55.10
N VAL A 47 8.93 -41.12 54.44
CA VAL A 47 8.89 -41.23 52.98
C VAL A 47 7.49 -40.93 52.45
N LYS A 48 6.44 -41.42 53.12
CA LYS A 48 5.04 -41.11 52.76
C LYS A 48 4.79 -39.59 52.81
N VAL A 49 5.25 -38.91 53.86
CA VAL A 49 5.07 -37.46 54.00
C VAL A 49 5.85 -36.69 52.94
N THR A 50 7.08 -37.09 52.60
CA THR A 50 7.85 -36.42 51.55
C THR A 50 7.27 -36.62 50.16
N VAL A 51 6.76 -37.82 49.84
CA VAL A 51 6.13 -38.09 48.54
C VAL A 51 4.81 -37.32 48.41
N ILE A 52 3.98 -37.28 49.46
CA ILE A 52 2.75 -36.47 49.47
C ILE A 52 3.08 -34.98 49.34
N GLY A 53 4.10 -34.49 50.05
CA GLY A 53 4.55 -33.10 49.94
C GLY A 53 5.05 -32.75 48.53
N LEU A 54 5.80 -33.66 47.90
CA LEU A 54 6.26 -33.50 46.52
C LEU A 54 5.07 -33.47 45.56
N ILE A 55 4.12 -34.39 45.67
CA ILE A 55 2.90 -34.43 44.86
C ILE A 55 2.09 -33.13 45.00
N ILE A 56 1.88 -32.63 46.22
CA ILE A 56 1.16 -31.37 46.46
C ILE A 56 1.90 -30.19 45.82
N THR A 57 3.22 -30.13 45.99
CA THR A 57 4.05 -29.06 45.41
C THR A 57 4.01 -29.11 43.87
N PHE A 58 4.03 -30.31 43.30
CA PHE A 58 3.96 -30.53 41.87
C PHE A 58 2.59 -30.13 41.30
N ILE A 59 1.50 -30.49 41.98
CA ILE A 59 0.13 -30.07 41.60
C ILE A 59 -0.01 -28.55 41.73
N ALA A 60 0.52 -27.94 42.78
CA ALA A 60 0.49 -26.48 42.97
C ALA A 60 1.30 -25.75 41.88
N ALA A 61 2.48 -26.27 41.52
CA ALA A 61 3.31 -25.71 40.46
C ALA A 61 2.62 -25.80 39.08
N LEU A 62 2.03 -26.95 38.75
CA LEU A 62 1.24 -27.14 37.52
C LEU A 62 0.00 -26.25 37.49
N SER A 63 -0.70 -26.14 38.62
CA SER A 63 -1.89 -25.31 38.77
C SER A 63 -1.57 -23.82 38.72
N TRP A 64 -0.36 -23.39 39.06
CA TRP A 64 0.06 -22.00 38.90
C TRP A 64 0.56 -21.72 37.48
N ALA A 65 1.38 -22.60 36.92
CA ALA A 65 2.05 -22.37 35.65
C ALA A 65 1.08 -22.36 34.44
N LEU A 66 0.10 -23.27 34.40
CA LEU A 66 -0.73 -23.46 33.20
C LEU A 66 -1.89 -22.45 33.05
N PRO A 67 -2.77 -22.24 34.05
CA PRO A 67 -3.93 -21.38 33.87
C PRO A 67 -3.61 -19.88 34.01
N ILE A 68 -2.64 -19.48 34.84
CA ILE A 68 -2.35 -18.06 35.10
C ILE A 68 -1.60 -17.43 33.93
N SER A 69 -0.61 -18.14 33.35
CA SER A 69 0.10 -17.65 32.17
C SER A 69 -0.87 -17.41 31.01
N SER A 70 -1.75 -18.37 30.74
CA SER A 70 -2.74 -18.25 29.66
C SER A 70 -3.67 -17.04 29.84
N LYS A 71 -4.07 -16.72 31.08
CA LYS A 71 -4.93 -15.55 31.35
C LYS A 71 -4.19 -14.22 31.22
N ILE A 72 -2.91 -14.17 31.58
CA ILE A 72 -2.06 -12.99 31.36
C ILE A 72 -1.87 -12.76 29.86
N ASP A 73 -1.65 -13.82 29.09
CA ASP A 73 -1.50 -13.74 27.65
C ASP A 73 -2.80 -13.30 26.96
N GLU A 74 -3.96 -13.78 27.41
CA GLU A 74 -5.28 -13.32 26.94
C GLU A 74 -5.48 -11.81 27.22
N ILE A 75 -5.11 -11.33 28.41
CA ILE A 75 -5.21 -9.90 28.78
C ILE A 75 -4.29 -9.05 27.90
N ASN A 76 -3.03 -9.45 27.74
CA ASN A 76 -2.07 -8.73 26.90
C ASN A 76 -2.52 -8.70 25.44
N ALA A 77 -3.08 -9.79 24.92
CA ALA A 77 -3.65 -9.84 23.59
C ALA A 77 -4.85 -8.89 23.43
N ALA A 78 -5.75 -8.86 24.42
CA ALA A 78 -6.90 -7.95 24.43
C ALA A 78 -6.47 -6.48 24.51
N GLU A 79 -5.48 -6.14 25.33
CA GLU A 79 -4.92 -4.78 25.41
C GLU A 79 -4.26 -4.33 24.10
N SER A 80 -3.50 -5.21 23.46
CA SER A 80 -2.91 -4.95 22.14
C SER A 80 -3.97 -4.73 21.05
N GLN A 81 -5.03 -5.54 21.06
CA GLN A 81 -6.17 -5.35 20.16
C GLN A 81 -6.88 -4.02 20.42
N GLN A 82 -7.06 -3.63 21.68
CA GLN A 82 -7.66 -2.36 22.05
C GLN A 82 -6.83 -1.18 21.55
N GLN A 83 -5.51 -1.20 21.72
CA GLN A 83 -4.62 -0.15 21.22
C GLN A 83 -4.70 -0.04 19.70
N THR A 84 -4.62 -1.17 19.01
CA THR A 84 -4.73 -1.24 17.54
C THR A 84 -6.07 -0.65 17.05
N LEU A 85 -7.19 -1.01 17.69
CA LEU A 85 -8.51 -0.47 17.34
C LEU A 85 -8.57 1.04 17.56
N LEU A 86 -8.04 1.52 18.69
CA LEU A 86 -8.06 2.93 19.04
C LEU A 86 -7.24 3.78 18.07
N ASP A 87 -6.08 3.28 17.63
CA ASP A 87 -5.25 3.96 16.65
C ASP A 87 -5.92 3.97 15.27
N SER A 88 -6.52 2.85 14.86
CA SER A 88 -7.31 2.80 13.62
C SER A 88 -8.51 3.75 13.63
N TYR A 89 -9.14 3.95 14.80
CA TYR A 89 -10.23 4.89 14.99
C TYR A 89 -9.73 6.34 14.85
N ARG A 90 -8.63 6.69 15.53
CA ARG A 90 -8.02 8.03 15.45
C ARG A 90 -7.59 8.38 14.02
N GLU A 91 -7.02 7.43 13.30
CA GLU A 91 -6.63 7.59 11.91
C GLU A 91 -7.85 7.87 11.02
N LYS A 92 -8.91 7.04 11.15
CA LYS A 92 -10.15 7.22 10.38
C LYS A 92 -10.88 8.51 10.74
N GLU A 93 -10.93 8.88 12.03
CA GLU A 93 -11.54 10.12 12.50
C GLU A 93 -10.79 11.34 11.96
N SER A 94 -9.45 11.32 12.00
CA SER A 94 -8.64 12.41 11.45
C SER A 94 -8.88 12.59 9.95
N ARG A 95 -8.90 11.50 9.17
CA ARG A 95 -9.25 11.54 7.74
C ARG A 95 -10.67 12.07 7.50
N ALA A 96 -11.64 11.63 8.30
CA ALA A 96 -13.04 12.08 8.17
C ALA A 96 -13.21 13.58 8.45
N ARG A 97 -12.50 14.14 9.44
CA ARG A 97 -12.56 15.58 9.75
C ARG A 97 -12.11 16.47 8.59
N HIS A 98 -11.15 16.02 7.80
CA HIS A 98 -10.63 16.78 6.64
C HIS A 98 -11.30 16.44 5.31
N LEU A 99 -12.20 15.44 5.27
CA LEU A 99 -12.83 14.97 4.04
C LEU A 99 -13.62 16.08 3.33
N LYS A 100 -14.38 16.89 4.08
CA LYS A 100 -15.18 17.98 3.51
C LYS A 100 -14.30 19.08 2.90
N ALA A 101 -13.17 19.40 3.54
CA ALA A 101 -12.21 20.37 3.01
C ALA A 101 -11.51 19.85 1.75
N TYR A 102 -11.18 18.55 1.72
CA TYR A 102 -10.58 17.92 0.54
C TYR A 102 -11.54 17.84 -0.65
N GLN A 103 -12.82 17.48 -0.41
CA GLN A 103 -13.86 17.52 -1.45
C GLN A 103 -14.03 18.92 -2.04
N ALA A 104 -14.01 19.96 -1.21
CA ALA A 104 -14.08 21.34 -1.68
C ALA A 104 -12.88 21.72 -2.56
N GLN A 105 -11.67 21.26 -2.21
CA GLN A 105 -10.47 21.47 -3.04
C GLN A 105 -10.56 20.75 -4.39
N VAL A 106 -11.10 19.53 -4.43
CA VAL A 106 -11.28 18.79 -5.68
C VAL A 106 -12.23 19.53 -6.63
N VAL A 107 -13.38 20.00 -6.12
CA VAL A 107 -14.33 20.78 -6.93
C VAL A 107 -13.72 22.09 -7.44
N GLN A 108 -12.90 22.75 -6.61
CA GLN A 108 -12.18 23.95 -7.02
C GLN A 108 -11.16 23.65 -8.13
N MET A 109 -10.35 22.60 -7.98
CA MET A 109 -9.38 22.18 -9.00
C MET A 109 -10.05 21.80 -10.32
N GLU A 110 -11.20 21.12 -10.27
CA GLU A 110 -11.97 20.75 -11.47
C GLU A 110 -12.50 22.00 -12.19
N THR A 111 -12.96 23.00 -11.44
CA THR A 111 -13.43 24.27 -12.02
C THR A 111 -12.28 25.05 -12.68
N GLU A 112 -11.13 25.12 -12.01
CA GLU A 112 -9.91 25.74 -12.54
C GLU A 112 -9.42 25.00 -13.80
N PHE A 113 -9.46 23.67 -13.78
CA PHE A 113 -9.08 22.83 -14.92
C PHE A 113 -9.99 23.02 -16.12
N ASN A 114 -11.32 23.05 -15.93
CA ASN A 114 -12.27 23.31 -17.01
C ASN A 114 -12.05 24.70 -17.65
N THR A 115 -11.71 25.70 -16.84
CA THR A 115 -11.38 27.04 -17.35
C THR A 115 -10.12 27.04 -18.20
N LEU A 116 -9.15 26.17 -17.91
CA LEU A 116 -7.94 25.99 -18.71
C LEU A 116 -8.21 25.19 -20.00
N LEU A 117 -9.11 24.21 -19.96
CA LEU A 117 -9.55 23.47 -21.16
C LEU A 117 -10.23 24.39 -22.17
N ASP A 118 -11.06 25.33 -21.71
CA ASP A 118 -11.70 26.33 -22.57
C ASP A 118 -10.70 27.28 -23.26
N GLN A 119 -9.48 27.40 -22.74
CA GLN A 119 -8.40 28.18 -23.35
C GLN A 119 -7.60 27.41 -24.40
N LEU A 120 -7.82 26.09 -24.53
CA LEU A 120 -7.19 25.32 -25.59
C LEU A 120 -7.86 25.64 -26.94
N PRO A 121 -7.08 25.96 -28.00
CA PRO A 121 -7.63 26.23 -29.33
C PRO A 121 -8.48 25.05 -29.82
N LYS A 122 -9.73 25.33 -30.20
CA LYS A 122 -10.77 24.33 -30.50
C LYS A 122 -10.60 23.61 -31.84
N ASP A 123 -9.74 24.11 -32.72
CA ASP A 123 -9.57 23.57 -34.07
C ASP A 123 -8.14 23.11 -34.32
N THR A 124 -7.94 21.79 -34.45
CA THR A 124 -6.73 21.24 -35.08
C THR A 124 -7.03 20.72 -36.47
N ARG A 125 -6.46 21.40 -37.45
CA ARG A 125 -6.45 20.99 -38.86
C ARG A 125 -5.42 19.87 -39.04
N VAL A 126 -5.83 18.61 -38.87
CA VAL A 126 -4.94 17.42 -39.02
C VAL A 126 -4.17 17.43 -40.35
N SER A 127 -4.74 17.99 -41.42
CA SER A 127 -4.04 18.17 -42.70
C SER A 127 -2.86 19.16 -42.63
N GLU A 128 -2.98 20.24 -41.86
CA GLU A 128 -1.87 21.19 -41.63
C GLU A 128 -0.80 20.57 -40.71
N LEU A 129 -1.18 19.59 -39.89
CA LEU A 129 -0.26 18.83 -39.05
C LEU A 129 0.75 18.06 -39.90
N VAL A 130 0.23 17.24 -40.81
CA VAL A 130 1.02 16.45 -41.74
C VAL A 130 1.84 17.36 -42.67
N GLU A 131 1.26 18.46 -43.15
CA GLU A 131 1.99 19.43 -43.99
C GLU A 131 3.17 20.09 -43.24
N GLY A 132 2.94 20.52 -41.99
CA GLY A 132 4.00 21.07 -41.15
C GLY A 132 5.13 20.07 -40.89
N ILE A 133 4.80 18.80 -40.65
CA ILE A 133 5.79 17.72 -40.48
C ILE A 133 6.61 17.55 -41.76
N ASN A 134 5.93 17.49 -42.92
CA ASN A 134 6.60 17.37 -44.22
C ASN A 134 7.54 18.54 -44.48
N MET A 135 7.09 19.77 -44.28
CA MET A 135 7.89 20.98 -44.46
C MET A 135 9.13 21.01 -43.54
N THR A 136 8.97 20.64 -42.27
CA THR A 136 10.09 20.52 -41.32
C THR A 136 11.07 19.41 -41.72
N GLY A 137 10.56 18.28 -42.24
CA GLY A 137 11.39 17.18 -42.72
C GLY A 137 12.22 17.53 -43.94
N VAL A 138 11.61 18.19 -44.94
CA VAL A 138 12.31 18.72 -46.11
C VAL A 138 13.37 19.74 -45.68
N GLY A 139 13.04 20.65 -44.75
CA GLY A 139 14.00 21.64 -44.22
C GLY A 139 15.17 21.02 -43.45
N SER A 140 15.00 19.83 -42.88
CA SER A 140 16.04 19.09 -42.15
C SER A 140 16.77 18.07 -43.02
N ASN A 141 16.44 17.99 -44.31
CA ASN A 141 17.03 17.08 -45.28
C ASN A 141 16.88 15.58 -44.93
N ILE A 142 15.79 15.21 -44.24
CA ILE A 142 15.44 13.81 -43.97
C ILE A 142 14.48 13.29 -45.05
N ARG A 143 14.50 11.97 -45.33
CA ARG A 143 13.58 11.34 -46.28
C ARG A 143 12.55 10.49 -45.54
N PHE A 144 11.28 10.85 -45.65
CA PHE A 144 10.21 10.04 -45.07
C PHE A 144 10.04 8.73 -45.85
N GLN A 145 10.01 7.61 -45.12
CA GLN A 145 9.59 6.31 -45.63
C GLN A 145 8.09 6.13 -45.45
N ASP A 146 7.57 6.51 -44.29
CA ASP A 146 6.18 6.32 -43.91
C ASP A 146 5.76 7.40 -42.91
N ILE A 147 4.56 7.96 -43.11
CA ILE A 147 3.88 8.81 -42.13
C ILE A 147 2.46 8.26 -42.04
N SER A 148 2.18 7.59 -40.94
CA SER A 148 0.89 6.94 -40.72
C SER A 148 0.17 7.60 -39.55
N VAL A 149 -1.04 8.08 -39.81
CA VAL A 149 -1.94 8.60 -38.78
C VAL A 149 -2.70 7.41 -38.20
N GLU A 150 -2.52 7.16 -36.91
CA GLU A 150 -3.18 6.06 -36.21
C GLU A 150 -4.60 6.46 -35.78
N PRO A 151 -5.48 5.50 -35.42
CA PRO A 151 -6.80 5.84 -34.90
C PRO A 151 -6.74 6.74 -33.67
N GLU A 152 -7.73 7.62 -33.54
CA GLU A 152 -7.87 8.49 -32.37
C GLU A 152 -8.10 7.68 -31.08
N ILE A 153 -7.50 8.12 -29.98
CA ILE A 153 -7.68 7.54 -28.65
C ILE A 153 -8.43 8.55 -27.80
N GLU A 154 -9.69 8.24 -27.48
CA GLU A 154 -10.51 9.09 -26.62
C GLU A 154 -10.19 8.88 -25.14
N ASN A 155 -9.81 9.95 -24.45
CA ASN A 155 -9.80 10.01 -23.00
C ASN A 155 -11.04 10.76 -22.48
N GLU A 156 -11.13 10.92 -21.16
CA GLU A 156 -12.26 11.56 -20.49
C GLU A 156 -12.42 13.05 -20.87
N PHE A 157 -11.29 13.78 -21.04
CA PHE A 157 -11.30 15.23 -21.29
C PHE A 157 -10.69 15.65 -22.64
N PHE A 158 -9.95 14.76 -23.30
CA PHE A 158 -9.22 15.06 -24.54
C PHE A 158 -9.16 13.84 -25.44
N ILE A 159 -8.86 14.08 -26.72
CA ILE A 159 -8.65 13.04 -27.72
C ILE A 159 -7.20 13.15 -28.18
N GLU A 160 -6.49 12.02 -28.11
CA GLU A 160 -5.13 11.88 -28.63
C GLU A 160 -5.20 11.46 -30.11
N GLN A 161 -4.39 12.09 -30.95
CA GLN A 161 -4.15 11.67 -32.33
C GLN A 161 -2.69 11.22 -32.45
N PRO A 162 -2.41 9.90 -32.41
CA PRO A 162 -1.07 9.37 -32.59
C PRO A 162 -0.68 9.37 -34.08
N ILE A 163 0.58 9.68 -34.35
CA ILE A 163 1.18 9.69 -35.68
C ILE A 163 2.53 9.00 -35.59
N ARG A 164 2.68 7.94 -36.38
CA ARG A 164 3.94 7.21 -36.54
C ARG A 164 4.70 7.76 -37.73
N ILE A 165 5.96 8.12 -37.51
CA ILE A 165 6.86 8.68 -38.52
C ILE A 165 8.05 7.75 -38.66
N ALA A 166 8.33 7.29 -39.88
CA ALA A 166 9.54 6.58 -40.25
C ALA A 166 10.34 7.38 -41.27
N ALA A 167 11.61 7.65 -41.00
CA ALA A 167 12.46 8.50 -41.82
C ALA A 167 13.90 7.98 -41.94
N LEU A 168 14.54 8.27 -43.07
CA LEU A 168 15.96 8.01 -43.33
C LEU A 168 16.74 9.32 -43.30
N GLY A 169 17.93 9.28 -42.72
CA GLY A 169 18.82 10.43 -42.69
C GLY A 169 20.04 10.22 -41.81
N GLU A 170 20.80 11.29 -41.64
CA GLU A 170 21.94 11.32 -40.73
C GLU A 170 21.50 11.67 -39.30
N TYR A 171 22.31 11.29 -38.31
CA TYR A 171 22.01 11.56 -36.90
C TYR A 171 21.74 13.05 -36.60
N HIS A 172 22.52 13.96 -37.20
CA HIS A 172 22.35 15.40 -36.98
C HIS A 172 21.08 15.97 -37.64
N GLN A 173 20.69 15.41 -38.79
CA GLN A 173 19.45 15.77 -39.48
C GLN A 173 18.24 15.39 -38.64
N PHE A 174 18.27 14.24 -37.94
CA PHE A 174 17.23 13.88 -36.98
C PHE A 174 17.12 14.87 -35.82
N GLY A 175 18.25 15.31 -35.27
CA GLY A 175 18.24 16.34 -34.22
C GLY A 175 17.63 17.65 -34.70
N SER A 176 17.94 18.07 -35.93
CA SER A 176 17.36 19.26 -36.56
C SER A 176 15.86 19.10 -36.80
N PHE A 177 15.43 17.93 -37.27
CA PHE A 177 14.03 17.59 -37.49
C PHE A 177 13.21 17.61 -36.19
N ILE A 178 13.68 16.90 -35.16
CA ILE A 178 13.04 16.84 -33.84
C ILE A 178 12.94 18.24 -33.22
N SER A 179 14.00 19.03 -33.33
CA SER A 179 14.01 20.42 -32.84
C SER A 179 13.02 21.29 -33.60
N GLY A 180 12.94 21.12 -34.93
CA GLY A 180 11.97 21.81 -35.78
C GLY A 180 10.52 21.42 -35.45
N LEU A 181 10.26 20.14 -35.20
CA LEU A 181 8.94 19.65 -34.78
C LEU A 181 8.51 20.27 -33.45
N ALA A 182 9.42 20.34 -32.48
CA ALA A 182 9.17 20.95 -31.17
C ALA A 182 8.94 22.47 -31.25
N ALA A 183 9.44 23.14 -32.30
CA ALA A 183 9.25 24.57 -32.53
C ALA A 183 7.95 24.92 -33.27
N LEU A 184 7.17 23.92 -33.71
CA LEU A 184 5.90 24.18 -34.39
C LEU A 184 4.92 24.86 -33.42
N PRO A 185 4.09 25.82 -33.89
CA PRO A 185 3.17 26.59 -33.05
C PRO A 185 1.93 25.78 -32.63
N ARG A 186 2.14 24.58 -32.09
CA ARG A 186 1.10 23.62 -31.69
C ARG A 186 1.59 22.67 -30.60
N ILE A 187 0.66 22.02 -29.91
CA ILE A 187 0.96 21.01 -28.88
C ILE A 187 1.24 19.67 -29.58
N ILE A 188 2.51 19.29 -29.61
CA ILE A 188 2.99 17.99 -30.08
C ILE A 188 3.90 17.39 -29.01
N THR A 189 3.63 16.15 -28.64
CA THR A 189 4.53 15.37 -27.77
C THR A 189 5.17 14.26 -28.57
N MET A 190 6.41 13.95 -28.20
CA MET A 190 7.21 12.92 -28.84
C MET A 190 7.38 11.79 -27.83
N HIS A 191 7.07 10.58 -28.27
CA HIS A 191 7.16 9.36 -27.50
C HIS A 191 8.01 8.38 -28.28
N ASP A 192 8.70 7.50 -27.56
CA ASP A 192 9.29 6.26 -28.10
C ASP A 192 9.97 6.43 -29.47
N PHE A 193 11.26 6.78 -29.45
CA PHE A 193 12.06 6.86 -30.65
C PHE A 193 13.04 5.70 -30.74
N GLU A 194 13.20 5.16 -31.94
CA GLU A 194 14.18 4.13 -32.27
C GLU A 194 15.05 4.63 -33.43
N VAL A 195 16.36 4.55 -33.26
CA VAL A 195 17.33 4.83 -34.33
C VAL A 195 18.11 3.56 -34.60
N SER A 196 17.98 3.03 -35.81
CA SER A 196 18.68 1.84 -36.26
C SER A 196 19.61 2.15 -37.43
N ASN A 197 20.75 1.47 -37.48
CA ASN A 197 21.64 1.48 -38.65
C ASN A 197 21.43 0.18 -39.43
N PRO A 198 20.76 0.21 -40.60
CA PRO A 198 20.51 -1.00 -41.39
C PRO A 198 21.78 -1.62 -41.97
N GLN A 199 22.88 -0.86 -42.09
CA GLN A 199 24.17 -1.34 -42.61
C GLN A 199 25.33 -0.79 -41.75
N PRO A 200 25.72 -1.50 -40.67
CA PRO A 200 26.81 -1.08 -39.80
C PRO A 200 28.18 -1.34 -40.46
N THR A 201 28.55 -0.49 -41.42
CA THR A 201 29.89 -0.46 -42.02
C THR A 201 30.62 0.82 -41.59
N LEU A 202 31.94 0.75 -41.45
CA LEU A 202 32.80 1.89 -41.06
C LEU A 202 33.29 2.71 -42.26
N ASP A 203 33.03 2.23 -43.49
CA ASP A 203 33.62 2.77 -44.72
C ASP A 203 32.84 3.96 -45.29
N VAL A 204 31.58 4.15 -44.89
CA VAL A 204 30.67 5.21 -45.39
C VAL A 204 29.89 5.79 -44.21
N LEU A 205 29.54 7.08 -44.25
CA LEU A 205 28.59 7.63 -43.29
C LEU A 205 27.27 6.85 -43.38
N PRO A 206 26.81 6.25 -42.27
CA PRO A 206 25.63 5.41 -42.32
C PRO A 206 24.37 6.27 -42.45
N GLU A 207 23.54 5.91 -43.41
CA GLU A 207 22.16 6.37 -43.44
C GLU A 207 21.37 5.59 -42.38
N LEU A 208 20.87 6.33 -41.40
CA LEU A 208 20.15 5.77 -40.26
C LEU A 208 18.65 5.76 -40.55
N ASN A 209 17.94 4.86 -39.89
CA ASN A 209 16.48 4.79 -39.88
C ASN A 209 15.96 5.24 -38.52
N LEU A 210 15.12 6.28 -38.53
CA LEU A 210 14.42 6.81 -37.37
C LEU A 210 12.97 6.36 -37.41
N VAL A 211 12.49 5.74 -36.35
CA VAL A 211 11.06 5.55 -36.06
C VAL A 211 10.72 6.41 -34.86
N LEU A 212 9.71 7.27 -34.99
CA LEU A 212 9.27 8.20 -33.96
C LEU A 212 7.75 8.15 -33.83
N GLN A 213 7.25 8.06 -32.59
CA GLN A 213 5.84 8.26 -32.31
C GLN A 213 5.60 9.69 -31.83
N THR A 214 4.61 10.35 -32.42
CA THR A 214 4.19 11.69 -32.00
C THR A 214 2.71 11.68 -31.68
N LYS A 215 2.31 12.51 -30.73
CA LYS A 215 0.91 12.67 -30.35
C LYS A 215 0.55 14.15 -30.37
N THR A 216 -0.64 14.43 -30.87
CA THR A 216 -1.28 15.74 -30.68
C THR A 216 -2.59 15.55 -29.92
N TYR A 217 -3.08 16.63 -29.32
CA TYR A 217 -4.21 16.61 -28.40
C TYR A 217 -5.26 17.61 -28.87
N ARG A 218 -6.52 17.21 -28.80
CA ARG A 218 -7.68 18.10 -29.01
C ARG A 218 -8.70 17.92 -27.90
N SER A 219 -9.47 18.96 -27.62
CA SER A 219 -10.58 18.87 -26.68
C SER A 219 -11.64 17.90 -27.21
N LYS A 220 -12.25 17.13 -26.31
CA LYS A 220 -13.43 16.33 -26.60
C LYS A 220 -14.64 17.25 -26.55
N GLU A 221 -14.91 17.96 -27.65
CA GLU A 221 -16.21 18.65 -27.81
C GLU A 221 -17.30 17.58 -27.72
N ALA A 222 -18.28 17.78 -26.83
CA ALA A 222 -19.54 17.03 -26.94
C ALA A 222 -20.09 17.39 -28.31
N ALA A 223 -20.08 16.41 -29.23
CA ALA A 223 -20.55 16.62 -30.59
C ALA A 223 -21.89 17.36 -30.53
N PRO A 224 -22.05 18.53 -31.18
CA PRO A 224 -23.35 19.14 -31.29
C PRO A 224 -24.22 18.11 -32.00
N GLU A 225 -25.31 17.73 -31.34
CA GLU A 225 -26.40 16.96 -31.95
C GLU A 225 -26.71 17.59 -33.31
N GLY A 226 -26.76 16.74 -34.33
CA GLY A 226 -26.59 17.14 -35.72
C GLY A 226 -27.53 18.26 -36.17
N ASP A 227 -26.97 19.14 -37.01
CA ASP A 227 -27.75 19.88 -38.00
C ASP A 227 -28.26 18.91 -39.09
N GLU A 228 -29.14 17.97 -38.70
CA GLU A 228 -30.14 17.36 -39.59
C GLU A 228 -31.46 18.12 -39.42
N ALA A 229 -31.48 19.41 -39.78
CA ALA A 229 -32.72 20.19 -39.80
C ALA A 229 -32.67 21.35 -40.81
N ALA A 230 -32.26 21.13 -42.06
CA ALA A 230 -32.52 22.08 -43.14
C ALA A 230 -32.39 21.46 -44.55
N ALA A 231 -33.06 20.33 -44.82
CA ALA A 231 -33.21 19.83 -46.19
C ALA A 231 -34.52 19.06 -46.38
N THR A 232 -35.65 19.64 -45.96
CA THR A 232 -36.97 19.27 -46.47
C THR A 232 -37.75 20.55 -46.66
N ASP A 233 -38.05 20.85 -47.94
CA ASP A 233 -39.15 21.68 -48.46
C ASP A 233 -38.73 22.60 -49.60
N THR A 234 -38.29 22.03 -50.74
CA THR A 234 -38.53 22.68 -52.05
C THR A 234 -38.55 21.70 -53.22
N ASN A 235 -39.34 20.62 -53.16
CA ASN A 235 -39.72 19.94 -54.41
C ASN A 235 -40.97 19.07 -54.26
N ALA A 236 -42.17 19.66 -54.39
CA ALA A 236 -43.37 18.96 -54.83
C ALA A 236 -44.54 19.95 -55.06
N ASN A 237 -44.52 20.70 -56.17
CA ASN A 237 -45.77 20.96 -56.89
C ASN A 237 -45.49 21.41 -58.34
N ALA A 238 -45.18 20.43 -59.19
CA ALA A 238 -45.29 20.56 -60.64
C ALA A 238 -46.02 19.32 -61.16
N GLY A 239 -47.20 19.54 -61.74
CA GLY A 239 -48.11 18.54 -62.33
C GLY A 239 -49.30 18.27 -61.42
N GLY A 240 -50.55 18.62 -61.73
CA GLY A 240 -51.17 19.00 -62.99
C GLY A 240 -52.53 18.32 -63.04
N ASN A 241 -53.62 19.10 -63.06
CA ASN A 241 -54.82 18.89 -63.89
C ASN A 241 -55.72 20.12 -63.77
#